data_AF-A0AAJ1Q7V2-F1
#
_entry.id   AF-A0AAJ1Q7V2-F1
#
_cell.length_a   1.000
_cell.length_b   1.000
_cell.length_c   1.000
_cell.angle_alpha   90.00
_cell.angle_beta   90.00
_cell.angle_gamma   90.00
#
_symmetry.space_group_name_H-M   'P 1'
#
loop_
_entity.id
_entity.type
_entity.pdbx_description
1 polymer ?
#
loop_
_entity_poly.entity_id
_entity_poly.type
_entity_poly.pdbx_seq_one_letter_code
_entity_poly.pdbx_strand_id
1 'polypeptide(L)'
;LAPVIVDAQCLDCFAGSGALGLEALSRYAAGATLIEMDRAVSQQLIKNLATLKAGNARVVNSNAMSFLAQKGTPHNIVFVDP
;
A
#
# COMPACT_ATOMS: atom_id res chain seq x y z
N LEU A 1 -6.01 4.64 14.80
CA LEU A 1 -6.31 4.05 13.48
C LEU A 1 -7.58 3.17 13.44
N ALA A 2 -8.02 2.54 14.53
CA ALA A 2 -9.04 1.48 14.49
C ALA A 2 -10.43 1.80 13.88
N PRO A 3 -11.07 2.96 14.09
CA PRO A 3 -12.44 3.14 13.57
C PRO A 3 -12.52 3.54 12.08
N VAL A 4 -11.41 3.96 11.46
CA VAL A 4 -11.42 4.52 10.08
C VAL A 4 -10.83 3.58 9.02
N ILE A 5 -10.18 2.48 9.42
CA ILE A 5 -9.52 1.55 8.48
C ILE A 5 -10.48 0.51 7.89
N VAL A 6 -11.52 0.12 8.63
CA VAL A 6 -12.46 -0.90 8.15
C VAL A 6 -13.07 -0.45 6.81
N ASP A 7 -13.00 -1.33 5.82
CA ASP A 7 -13.44 -1.09 4.43
C ASP A 7 -12.73 0.06 3.69
N ALA A 8 -11.65 0.61 4.24
CA ALA A 8 -10.89 1.69 3.61
C ALA A 8 -10.07 1.19 2.40
N GLN A 9 -10.03 2.00 1.34
CA GLN A 9 -8.98 1.96 0.33
C GLN A 9 -7.78 2.76 0.82
N CYS A 10 -6.68 2.07 1.10
CA CYS A 10 -5.46 2.67 1.62
C CYS A 10 -4.42 2.88 0.51
N LEU A 11 -3.70 4.00 0.58
CA LEU A 11 -2.52 4.28 -0.23
C LEU A 11 -1.31 4.43 0.70
N ASP A 12 -0.24 3.70 0.43
CA ASP A 12 1.05 3.86 1.10
C ASP A 12 2.05 4.40 0.08
N CYS A 13 2.47 5.66 0.24
CA CYS A 13 3.29 6.35 -0.75
C CYS A 13 4.76 5.96 -0.71
N PHE A 14 5.24 5.43 0.42
CA PHE A 14 6.64 5.11 0.68
C PHE A 14 6.70 3.76 1.41
N ALA A 15 6.22 2.72 0.73
CA ALA A 15 5.86 1.48 1.39
C ALA A 15 7.04 0.81 2.09
N GLY A 16 8.26 0.83 1.53
CA GLY A 16 9.40 0.14 2.10
C GLY A 16 9.08 -1.34 2.34
N SER A 17 9.08 -1.76 3.60
CA SER A 17 8.69 -3.12 4.01
C SER A 17 7.17 -3.41 3.90
N GLY A 18 6.36 -2.38 3.69
CA GLY A 18 4.90 -2.41 3.61
C GLY A 18 4.20 -2.42 4.96
N ALA A 19 4.89 -2.12 6.07
CA ALA A 19 4.36 -2.30 7.41
C ALA A 19 3.00 -1.60 7.65
N LEU A 20 2.84 -0.35 7.22
CA LEU A 20 1.61 0.42 7.43
C LEU A 20 0.44 -0.12 6.59
N GLY A 21 0.65 -0.36 5.30
CA GLY A 21 -0.39 -0.95 4.46
C GLY A 21 -0.75 -2.38 4.87
N LEU A 22 0.21 -3.20 5.30
CA LEU A 22 -0.06 -4.54 5.86
C LEU A 22 -0.83 -4.48 7.19
N GLU A 23 -0.50 -3.52 8.06
CA GLU A 23 -1.27 -3.31 9.29
C GLU A 23 -2.71 -2.90 8.97
N ALA A 24 -2.91 -2.04 7.96
CA ALA A 24 -4.23 -1.64 7.52
C ALA A 24 -5.05 -2.83 7.01
N LEU A 25 -4.46 -3.71 6.21
CA LEU A 25 -5.12 -4.94 5.74
C LEU A 25 -5.50 -5.86 6.91
N SER A 26 -4.61 -6.01 7.90
CA SER A 26 -4.88 -6.79 9.11
C SER A 26 -6.01 -6.22 9.97
N ARG A 27 -6.34 -4.93 9.78
CA ARG A 27 -7.45 -4.21 10.42
C ARG A 27 -8.66 -4.08 9.49
N TYR A 28 -8.79 -4.96 8.50
CA TYR A 28 -9.93 -5.06 7.58
C TYR A 28 -10.08 -3.90 6.59
N ALA A 29 -8.97 -3.30 6.14
CA ALA A 29 -9.00 -2.43 4.96
C ALA A 29 -9.55 -3.20 3.74
N ALA A 30 -10.38 -2.54 2.94
CA ALA A 30 -10.89 -3.11 1.70
C ALA A 30 -9.76 -3.38 0.70
N GLY A 31 -8.71 -2.55 0.69
CA GLY A 31 -7.51 -2.80 -0.08
C GLY A 31 -6.38 -1.82 0.21
N ALA A 32 -5.19 -2.14 -0.31
CA ALA A 32 -4.01 -1.30 -0.16
C ALA A 32 -3.22 -1.21 -1.47
N THR A 33 -2.90 0.01 -1.90
CA THR A 33 -1.87 0.27 -2.92
C THR A 33 -0.58 0.68 -2.24
N LEU A 34 0.49 -0.07 -2.46
CA LEU A 34 1.82 0.15 -1.86
C LEU A 34 2.78 0.65 -2.94
N ILE A 35 3.28 1.88 -2.82
CA ILE A 35 4.24 2.45 -3.78
C ILE A 35 5.65 2.26 -3.21
N GLU A 36 6.52 1.64 -4.00
CA GLU A 36 7.93 1.46 -3.63
C GLU A 36 8.82 1.70 -4.85
N MET A 37 9.83 2.56 -4.72
CA MET A 37 10.70 2.93 -5.84
C MET A 37 11.78 1.87 -6.10
N ASP A 38 12.32 1.24 -5.06
CA ASP A 38 13.35 0.23 -5.19
C ASP A 38 12.77 -1.09 -5.74
N ARG A 39 13.40 -1.59 -6.80
CA ARG A 39 12.93 -2.80 -7.49
C ARG A 39 13.11 -4.05 -6.61
N ALA A 40 14.19 -4.17 -5.85
CA ALA A 40 14.42 -5.33 -5.01
C ALA A 40 13.43 -5.35 -3.83
N VAL A 41 13.20 -4.20 -3.19
CA VAL A 41 12.25 -4.05 -2.09
C VAL A 41 10.82 -4.31 -2.57
N SER A 42 10.40 -3.72 -3.70
CA SER A 42 9.06 -3.96 -4.25
C SER A 42 8.82 -5.43 -4.60
N GLN A 43 9.81 -6.15 -5.15
CA GLN A 43 9.71 -7.59 -5.41
C GLN A 43 9.60 -8.40 -4.12
N GLN A 44 10.35 -8.03 -3.08
CA GLN A 44 10.22 -8.66 -1.76
C GLN A 44 8.82 -8.42 -1.18
N LEU A 45 8.29 -7.20 -1.32
CA LEU A 45 6.96 -6.84 -0.85
C LEU A 45 5.87 -7.65 -1.56
N ILE A 46 5.98 -7.85 -2.88
CA ILE A 46 5.07 -8.72 -3.65
C ILE A 46 5.09 -10.16 -3.10
N LYS A 47 6.28 -10.70 -2.79
CA LYS A 47 6.40 -12.05 -2.18
C LYS A 47 5.76 -12.11 -0.78
N ASN A 48 5.91 -11.06 0.02
CA ASN A 48 5.29 -10.95 1.34
C ASN A 48 3.76 -10.96 1.21
N LEU A 49 3.19 -10.17 0.29
CA LEU A 49 1.73 -10.17 0.03
C LEU A 49 1.22 -11.54 -0.40
N ALA A 50 1.96 -12.25 -1.27
CA ALA A 50 1.60 -13.60 -1.69
C ALA A 50 1.63 -14.59 -0.52
N THR A 51 2.66 -14.51 0.35
CA THR A 51 2.80 -15.36 1.53
C THR A 51 1.67 -15.14 2.53
N LEU A 52 1.26 -13.88 2.71
CA LEU A 52 0.16 -13.48 3.59
C LEU A 52 -1.22 -13.66 2.96
N LYS A 53 -1.29 -14.11 1.70
CA LYS A 53 -2.53 -14.23 0.91
C LYS A 53 -3.34 -12.92 0.85
N ALA A 54 -2.64 -11.79 0.85
CA ALA A 54 -3.21 -10.44 0.80
C ALA A 54 -3.62 -10.07 -0.65
N GLY A 55 -4.61 -10.77 -1.19
CA GLY A 55 -5.06 -10.61 -2.59
C GLY A 55 -5.76 -9.28 -2.89
N ASN A 56 -6.16 -8.53 -1.87
CA ASN A 56 -6.74 -7.20 -1.98
C ASN A 56 -5.70 -6.06 -1.90
N ALA A 57 -4.41 -6.39 -2.03
CA ALA A 57 -3.34 -5.42 -2.06
C ALA A 57 -2.54 -5.51 -3.37
N ARG A 58 -1.92 -4.40 -3.76
CA ARG A 58 -1.02 -4.33 -4.93
C ARG A 58 0.21 -3.50 -4.63
N VAL A 59 1.32 -3.86 -5.25
CA VAL A 59 2.57 -3.08 -5.22
C VAL A 59 2.74 -2.38 -6.55
N VAL A 60 3.08 -1.09 -6.49
CA VAL A 60 3.44 -0.28 -7.64
C VAL A 60 4.92 0.06 -7.51
N ASN A 61 5.75 -0.50 -8.39
CA ASN A 61 7.16 -0.13 -8.42
C ASN A 61 7.32 1.21 -9.15
N SER A 62 7.32 2.32 -8.41
CA SER A 62 7.40 3.67 -8.96
C SER A 62 7.84 4.68 -7.92
N ASN A 63 8.23 5.87 -8.38
CA ASN A 63 8.36 7.03 -7.50
C ASN A 63 6.96 7.55 -7.11
N ALA A 64 6.77 7.84 -5.81
CA ALA A 64 5.49 8.31 -5.28
C ALA A 64 4.95 9.56 -6.00
N MET A 65 5.81 10.54 -6.25
CA MET A 65 5.42 11.79 -6.92
C MET A 65 4.97 11.53 -8.36
N SER A 66 5.68 10.66 -9.09
CA SER A 66 5.29 10.26 -10.44
C SER A 66 3.96 9.50 -10.48
N PHE A 67 3.65 8.71 -9.45
CA PHE A 67 2.36 8.05 -9.33
C PHE A 67 1.23 9.05 -9.03
N LEU A 68 1.46 9.95 -8.06
CA LEU A 68 0.47 10.95 -7.62
C LEU A 68 0.17 12.01 -8.69
N ALA A 69 1.09 12.27 -9.61
CA ALA A 69 0.87 13.18 -10.74
C ALA A 69 -0.12 12.64 -11.80
N GLN A 70 -0.46 11.36 -11.74
CA GLN A 70 -1.39 10.73 -12.67
C GLN A 70 -2.84 10.80 -12.17
N LYS A 71 -3.79 10.57 -13.08
CA LYS A 71 -5.20 10.45 -12.67
C LYS A 71 -5.37 9.19 -11.81
N GLY A 72 -5.62 9.40 -10.52
CA GLY A 72 -5.86 8.33 -9.56
C GLY A 72 -7.33 7.97 -9.38
N THR A 73 -7.57 7.00 -8.51
CA THR A 73 -8.87 6.73 -7.89
C THR A 73 -8.88 7.27 -6.45
N PRO A 74 -10.04 7.61 -5.88
CA PRO A 74 -10.12 8.03 -4.49
C PRO A 74 -9.59 6.96 -3.53
N HIS A 75 -8.88 7.40 -2.48
CA HIS A 75 -8.46 6.58 -1.35
C HIS A 75 -9.03 7.20 -0.07
N ASN A 76 -9.36 6.38 0.91
CA ASN A 76 -9.89 6.84 2.20
C ASN A 76 -8.77 7.27 3.14
N ILE A 77 -7.63 6.58 3.08
CA ILE A 77 -6.47 6.81 3.95
C ILE A 77 -5.21 6.82 3.09
N VAL A 78 -4.33 7.79 3.34
CA VAL A 78 -3.02 7.89 2.70
C VAL A 78 -1.95 7.94 3.79
N PHE A 79 -1.01 7.00 3.74
CA PHE A 79 0.20 6.99 4.57
C PHE A 79 1.33 7.69 3.82
N VAL A 80 1.95 8.66 4.47
CA VAL A 80 3.05 9.46 3.91
C VAL A 80 4.15 9.55 4.96
N ASP A 81 5.19 8.74 4.80
CA ASP A 81 6.37 8.68 5.67
C ASP A 81 7.63 8.39 4.81
N PRO A 82 8.31 9.42 4.27
CA PRO A 82 9.38 9.27 3.28
C PRO A 82 10.73 8.81 3.84
#